data_AF-A0A3M8D821-F1
#
_entry.id   AF-A0A3M8D821-F1
#
_cell.length_a   1.000
_cell.length_b   1.000
_cell.length_c   1.000
_cell.angle_alpha   90.00
_cell.angle_beta   90.00
_cell.angle_gamma   90.00
#
_symmetry.space_group_name_H-M   'P 1'
#
loop_
_entity.id
_entity.type
_entity.pdbx_description
1 polymer ?
#
loop_
_entity_poly.entity_id
_entity_poly.type
_entity_poly.pdbx_seq_one_letter_code
_entity_poly.pdbx_strand_id
1 'polypeptide(L)' 'MEKNVQFSVTWREASRIMKKIKTSNLRYMVRQMEGKTSIAFVFPRVSVSQYVYLYILFGPRAADAVGGDNK' A
#
# COMPACT_ATOMS: atom_id res chain seq x y z
N MET A 1 -0.94 -17.17 -5.88
CA MET A 1 0.15 -16.61 -5.06
C MET A 1 -0.39 -15.39 -4.34
N GLU A 2 -0.47 -15.45 -3.01
CA GLU A 2 -0.89 -14.32 -2.17
C GLU A 2 0.35 -13.63 -1.61
N LYS A 3 0.48 -12.32 -1.79
CA LYS A 3 1.61 -11.53 -1.28
C LYS A 3 1.13 -10.47 -0.31
N ASN A 4 1.94 -10.19 0.71
CA ASN A 4 1.76 -9.00 1.53
C ASN A 4 2.45 -7.84 0.83
N VAL A 5 1.75 -6.73 0.66
CA VAL A 5 2.26 -5.59 -0.09
C VAL A 5 2.15 -4.34 0.77
N GLN A 6 3.19 -3.51 0.75
CA GLN A 6 3.19 -2.22 1.41
C GLN A 6 3.31 -1.11 0.37
N PHE A 7 2.62 0.00 0.64
CA PHE A 7 2.82 1.23 -0.09
C PHE A 7 3.07 2.38 0.86
N SER A 8 4.14 3.13 0.64
CA SER A 8 4.52 4.29 1.47
C SER A 8 4.19 5.57 0.71
N VAL A 9 3.38 6.45 1.31
CA VAL A 9 2.95 7.71 0.68
C VAL A 9 3.00 8.88 1.65
N THR A 10 3.02 10.11 1.12
CA THR A 10 2.90 11.31 1.96
C THR A 10 1.50 11.43 2.56
N TRP A 11 1.35 12.20 3.65
CA TRP A 11 0.04 12.51 4.24
C TRP A 11 -0.97 13.06 3.23
N ARG A 12 -0.52 13.92 2.31
CA ARG A 12 -1.37 14.53 1.28
C ARG A 12 -1.93 13.49 0.30
N GLU A 13 -1.11 12.51 -0.07
CA GLU A 13 -1.51 11.41 -0.94
C GLU A 13 -2.42 10.41 -0.21
N ALA A 14 -2.09 10.09 1.05
CA ALA A 14 -2.86 9.18 1.89
C ALA A 14 -4.34 9.59 1.98
N SER A 15 -4.66 10.88 2.18
CA SER A 15 -6.05 11.33 2.25
C SER A 15 -6.82 11.12 0.94
N ARG A 16 -6.16 11.25 -0.22
CA ARG A 16 -6.77 11.00 -1.53
C ARG A 16 -6.98 9.51 -1.77
N ILE A 17 -5.98 8.70 -1.42
CA ILE A 17 -6.00 7.25 -1.59
C ILE A 17 -7.04 6.62 -0.67
N MET A 18 -7.12 7.02 0.59
CA MET A 18 -8.07 6.48 1.55
C MET A 18 -9.53 6.65 1.09
N LYS A 19 -9.86 7.74 0.39
CA LYS A 19 -11.18 7.92 -0.24
C LYS A 19 -11.45 6.90 -1.33
N LYS A 20 -10.45 6.60 -2.17
CA LYS A 20 -10.57 5.62 -3.27
C LYS A 20 -10.57 4.17 -2.77
N ILE A 21 -9.85 3.88 -1.68
CA ILE A 21 -9.80 2.52 -1.12
C ILE A 21 -11.04 2.20 -0.31
N LYS A 22 -11.68 3.19 0.34
CA LYS A 22 -12.94 2.95 1.07
C LYS A 22 -14.04 2.31 0.23
N THR A 23 -14.05 2.53 -1.08
CA THR A 23 -15.00 1.90 -2.00
C THR A 23 -14.56 0.52 -2.50
N SER A 24 -13.28 0.18 -2.33
CA SER A 24 -12.77 -1.15 -2.61
C SER A 24 -12.89 -1.99 -1.33
N ASN A 25 -13.56 -3.13 -1.37
CA ASN A 25 -13.68 -4.06 -0.22
C ASN A 25 -12.34 -4.76 0.14
N LEU A 26 -11.22 -4.06 -0.02
CA LEU A 26 -9.87 -4.54 0.26
C LEU A 26 -9.57 -4.39 1.74
N ARG A 27 -9.04 -5.45 2.36
CA ARG A 27 -8.53 -5.40 3.72
C ARG A 27 -7.17 -4.72 3.71
N TYR A 28 -6.98 -3.73 4.57
CA TYR A 28 -5.71 -3.05 4.74
C TYR A 28 -5.51 -2.54 6.16
N MET A 29 -4.26 -2.24 6.50
CA MET A 29 -3.86 -1.59 7.73
C MET A 29 -3.06 -0.33 7.38
N VAL A 30 -3.19 0.70 8.21
CA VAL A 30 -2.41 1.94 8.07
C VAL A 30 -1.41 2.00 9.21
N ARG A 31 -0.14 2.24 8.91
CA ARG A 31 0.93 2.40 9.88
C ARG A 31 1.62 3.74 9.67
N GLN A 32 1.63 4.56 10.70
CA GLN A 32 2.53 5.71 10.76
C GLN A 32 3.89 5.21 11.23
N MET A 33 4.94 5.50 10.47
CA MET A 33 6.30 5.17 10.89
C MET A 33 6.84 6.32 11.74
N GLU A 34 7.27 6.03 12.97
CA GLU A 34 7.88 7.03 13.84
C GLU A 34 9.08 7.69 13.16
N GLY A 35 9.17 9.01 13.28
CA GLY A 35 10.22 9.82 12.65
C GLY A 35 10.09 10.00 11.13
N LYS A 36 9.10 9.39 10.46
CA LYS A 36 8.84 9.60 9.03
C LYS A 36 7.59 10.44 8.80
N THR A 37 7.65 11.31 7.79
CA THR A 37 6.51 12.10 7.30
C THR A 37 5.59 11.31 6.35
N SER A 38 5.85 10.01 6.18
CA SER A 38 5.12 9.10 5.31
C SER A 38 4.24 8.14 6.10
N ILE A 39 3.12 7.76 5.48
CA ILE A 39 2.19 6.74 5.97
C ILE A 39 2.36 5.48 5.12
N ALA A 40 2.45 4.32 5.77
CA ALA A 40 2.46 3.03 5.12
C ALA A 40 1.05 2.40 5.11
N PHE A 41 0.61 1.94 3.94
CA PHE A 41 -0.57 1.11 3.78
C PHE A 41 -0.12 -0.34 3.55
N VAL A 42 -0.58 -1.25 4.40
CA VAL A 42 -0.22 -2.67 4.35
C VAL A 42 -1.45 -3.48 3.96
N PHE A 43 -1.34 -4.22 2.86
CA PHE A 43 -2.39 -5.08 2.32
C PHE A 43 -1.96 -6.54 2.49
N PRO A 44 -2.63 -7.30 3.38
CA PRO A 44 -2.36 -8.73 3.51
C PRO A 44 -3.04 -9.53 2.40
N ARG A 45 -2.39 -10.62 1.97
CA ARG A 45 -2.96 -11.64 1.07
C ARG A 45 -3.57 -11.09 -0.23
N VAL A 46 -2.81 -10.25 -0.92
CA VAL A 46 -3.24 -9.59 -2.15
C VAL A 46 -3.09 -10.55 -3.33
N SER A 47 -4.15 -10.69 -4.15
CA SER A 47 -4.10 -11.40 -5.43
C SER A 47 -3.38 -10.57 -6.51
N VAL A 48 -2.95 -11.18 -7.62
CA VAL A 48 -2.25 -10.45 -8.69
C VAL A 48 -3.09 -9.28 -9.22
N SER A 49 -4.39 -9.50 -9.47
CA SER A 49 -5.28 -8.44 -9.97
C SER A 49 -5.45 -7.30 -8.96
N GLN A 50 -5.53 -7.62 -7.67
CA GLN A 50 -5.58 -6.61 -6.60
C GLN A 50 -4.27 -5.84 -6.51
N TYR A 51 -3.13 -6.51 -6.69
CA TYR A 51 -1.82 -5.87 -6.69
C TYR A 51 -1.70 -4.87 -7.86
N VAL A 52 -2.12 -5.25 -9.07
CA VAL A 52 -2.13 -4.34 -10.22
C VAL A 52 -3.04 -3.14 -9.96
N TYR A 53 -4.23 -3.35 -9.41
CA TYR A 53 -5.13 -2.26 -9.02
C TYR A 53 -4.48 -1.30 -8.00
N LEU A 54 -3.86 -1.84 -6.95
CA LEU A 54 -3.15 -1.04 -5.94
C LEU A 54 -1.97 -0.29 -6.55
N TYR A 55 -1.24 -0.91 -7.48
CA TYR A 55 -0.11 -0.27 -8.17
C TYR A 55 -0.55 0.94 -9.00
N ILE A 56 -1.69 0.84 -9.69
CA ILE A 56 -2.31 1.98 -10.40
C ILE A 56 -2.73 3.07 -9.42
N LEU A 57 -3.27 2.67 -8.26
CA LEU A 57 -3.83 3.58 -7.27
C LEU A 57 -2.78 4.39 -6.52
N PHE A 58 -1.73 3.73 -6.07
CA PHE A 58 -0.63 4.30 -5.29
C PHE A 58 0.47 4.88 -6.19
N GLY A 59 0.58 4.38 -7.42
CA GLY A 59 1.64 4.74 -8.36
C GLY A 59 2.95 3.98 -8.12
N PRO A 60 3.83 3.93 -9.13
CA PRO A 60 5.05 3.13 -9.12
C PRO A 60 6.05 3.54 -8.04
N ARG A 61 6.06 4.81 -7.64
CA ARG A 61 6.99 5.36 -6.63
C ARG A 61 6.62 5.03 -5.19
N ALA A 62 5.37 4.66 -4.96
CA ALA A 62 4.87 4.34 -3.62
C ALA A 62 5.00 2.85 -3.30
N ALA A 63 5.29 2.01 -4.29
CA ALA A 63 5.35 0.56 -4.18
C ALA A 63 6.67 0.11 -3.55
N ASP A 64 6.79 0.24 -2.24
CA ASP A 64 7.79 -0.50 -1.47
C ASP A 64 7.34 -1.95 -1.39
N ALA A 65 7.63 -2.73 -2.43
CA ALA A 65 7.45 -4.17 -2.38
C ALA A 65 8.24 -4.71 -1.17
N VAL A 66 7.53 -5.06 -0.10
CA VAL A 66 8.09 -5.83 1.02
C VAL A 66 8.41 -7.21 0.45
N GLY A 67 9.61 -7.30 -0.11
CA GLY A 67 10.09 -8.42 -0.89
C GLY A 67 11.56 -8.26 -1.22
N GLY A 68 12.33 -7.70 -0.27
CA GLY A 68 13.75 -7.98 -0.16
C GLY A 68 13.91 -9.27 0.64
N ASP A 69 13.57 -10.40 0.03
CA ASP A 69 14.15 -11.67 0.43
C ASP A 69 15.56 -11.68 -0.16
N ASN A 70 16.54 -11.35 0.68
CA ASN A 70 17.95 -11.69 0.46
C ASN A 70 18.73 -11.51 1.77
N LYS A 71 18.52 -12.41 2.72
CA LYS A 71 19.61 -13.16 3.35
C LYS A 71 19.11 -14.41 4.06
#